data_AF-A0A7M3MX75-F1
#
_entry.id   AF-A0A7M3MX75-F1
#
_cell.length_a   1.000
_cell.length_b   1.000
_cell.length_c   1.000
_cell.angle_alpha   90.00
_cell.angle_beta   90.00
_cell.angle_gamma   90.00
#
_symmetry.space_group_name_H-M   'P 1'
#
loop_
_entity.id
_entity.type
_entity.pdbx_description
1 polymer ?
#
loop_
_entity_poly.entity_id
_entity_poly.type
_entity_poly.pdbx_seq_one_letter_code
_entity_poly.pdbx_strand_id
1 'polypeptide(L)'
;MTKNFETEVEAVDSMASAYNDLKKEIGKVIIGQESVVEGVIISLFANGHSLLVGVPGLAKTLLVSTIAEVLDLDFKRIQFTPDLMPSDITGSEILGENRQFQFNKGPLFANIVLADEINRTPPKTQAALLEAMQERQVTTGRGFFKLPVPFFVLATQNPIEQEGTYPLPEAQLDRFMFNIPLDYPSYDEELQVVKSTTGEKKAELKHVLTAEQILEFQELIRKIPITDNVLEYAVGLVSKTRPNTENADPIVNDFIGWGAGPRASQYLVLGAKCHAAIHGKYAPDIEDVKAVAKNVLRHRIVRNFKAEAEGISEDEIIDKLL
;
A
#
# COMPACT_ATOMS: atom_id res chain seq x y z
N MET A 1 26.30 -6.73 4.41
CA MET A 1 27.29 -5.63 4.30
C MET A 1 26.51 -4.40 3.89
N THR A 2 26.37 -3.43 4.79
CA THR A 2 25.74 -2.13 4.53
C THR A 2 26.48 -1.46 3.38
N LYS A 3 25.81 -1.21 2.25
CA LYS A 3 26.42 -0.41 1.18
C LYS A 3 26.35 1.04 1.66
N ASN A 4 27.45 1.55 2.20
CA ASN A 4 27.60 3.00 2.33
C ASN A 4 27.70 3.56 0.91
N PHE A 5 26.61 4.07 0.36
CA PHE A 5 26.63 4.83 -0.88
C PHE A 5 27.49 6.08 -0.67
N GLU A 6 28.49 6.32 -1.53
CA GLU A 6 29.37 7.48 -1.39
C GLU A 6 28.63 8.78 -1.77
N THR A 7 27.58 8.67 -2.59
CA THR A 7 26.72 9.78 -2.99
C THR A 7 25.24 9.39 -3.05
N GLU A 8 24.34 10.39 -2.96
CA GLU A 8 22.89 10.18 -3.16
C GLU A 8 22.55 9.72 -4.58
N VAL A 9 23.38 10.06 -5.57
CA VAL A 9 23.26 9.62 -6.97
C VAL A 9 23.43 8.11 -7.08
N GLU A 10 24.49 7.57 -6.48
CA GLU A 10 24.73 6.11 -6.45
C GLU A 10 23.61 5.36 -5.73
N ALA A 11 23.05 5.96 -4.68
CA ALA A 11 21.94 5.37 -3.95
C ALA A 11 20.68 5.28 -4.83
N VAL A 12 20.37 6.32 -5.62
CA VAL A 12 19.25 6.32 -6.57
C VAL A 12 19.48 5.31 -7.69
N ASP A 13 20.69 5.27 -8.28
CA ASP A 13 21.02 4.30 -9.32
C ASP A 13 20.91 2.85 -8.81
N SER A 14 21.37 2.60 -7.58
CA SER A 14 21.22 1.30 -6.93
C SER A 14 19.76 0.94 -6.66
N MET A 15 18.92 1.91 -6.29
CA MET A 15 17.49 1.72 -6.07
C MET A 15 16.77 1.39 -7.38
N ALA A 16 17.07 2.10 -8.47
CA ALA A 16 16.53 1.83 -9.80
C ALA A 16 16.95 0.44 -10.31
N SER A 17 18.22 0.06 -10.12
CA SER A 17 18.68 -1.28 -10.47
C SER A 17 17.96 -2.36 -9.66
N ALA A 18 17.84 -2.18 -8.34
CA ALA A 18 17.15 -3.10 -7.47
C ALA A 18 15.66 -3.25 -7.85
N TYR A 19 14.97 -2.15 -8.15
CA TYR A 19 13.59 -2.20 -8.63
C TYR A 19 13.46 -3.00 -9.93
N ASN A 20 14.36 -2.82 -10.89
CA ASN A 20 14.34 -3.58 -12.14
C ASN A 20 14.56 -5.09 -11.91
N ASP A 21 15.44 -5.45 -10.98
CA ASP A 21 15.68 -6.85 -10.63
C ASP A 21 14.47 -7.45 -9.90
N LEU A 22 13.85 -6.70 -8.98
CA LEU A 22 12.59 -7.09 -8.34
C LEU A 22 11.47 -7.32 -9.35
N LYS A 23 11.27 -6.37 -10.27
CA LYS A 23 10.23 -6.46 -11.31
C LYS A 23 10.41 -7.70 -12.17
N LYS A 24 11.65 -8.01 -12.57
CA LYS A 24 11.96 -9.22 -13.35
C LYS A 24 11.71 -10.50 -12.55
N GLU A 25 12.10 -10.52 -11.29
CA GLU A 25 11.95 -11.69 -10.43
C GLU A 25 10.49 -11.99 -10.12
N ILE A 26 9.71 -10.97 -9.75
CA ILE A 26 8.26 -11.06 -9.52
C ILE A 26 7.53 -11.44 -10.82
N GLY A 27 7.96 -10.91 -11.96
CA GLY A 27 7.39 -11.19 -13.28
C GLY A 27 7.51 -12.65 -13.75
N LYS A 28 8.33 -13.48 -13.08
CA LYS A 28 8.37 -14.93 -13.32
C LYS A 28 7.09 -15.65 -12.89
N VAL A 29 6.39 -15.09 -11.90
CA VAL A 29 5.21 -15.69 -11.28
C VAL A 29 3.97 -14.84 -11.54
N ILE A 30 4.09 -13.52 -11.43
CA ILE A 30 3.00 -12.57 -11.58
C ILE A 30 2.99 -12.01 -13.01
N ILE A 31 1.89 -12.25 -13.72
CA ILE A 31 1.75 -11.89 -15.14
C ILE A 31 0.62 -10.86 -15.27
N GLY A 32 0.89 -9.77 -16.00
CA GLY A 32 -0.12 -8.75 -16.34
C GLY A 32 -0.50 -7.79 -15.23
N GLN A 33 0.25 -7.75 -14.12
CA GLN A 33 -0.03 -6.89 -12.96
C GLN A 33 1.10 -5.89 -12.68
N GLU A 34 1.76 -5.38 -13.73
CA GLU A 34 2.94 -4.52 -13.56
C GLU A 34 2.66 -3.26 -12.75
N SER A 35 1.55 -2.57 -13.03
CA SER A 35 1.14 -1.35 -12.32
C SER A 35 0.82 -1.60 -10.84
N VAL A 36 0.26 -2.77 -10.53
CA VAL A 36 -0.06 -3.20 -9.16
C VAL A 36 1.21 -3.50 -8.39
N VAL A 37 2.12 -4.27 -8.99
CA VAL A 37 3.44 -4.58 -8.42
C VAL A 37 4.22 -3.30 -8.15
N GLU A 38 4.24 -2.38 -9.12
CA GLU A 38 4.89 -1.08 -8.96
C GLU A 38 4.28 -0.27 -7.80
N GLY A 39 2.95 -0.16 -7.73
CA GLY A 39 2.28 0.55 -6.64
C GLY A 39 2.60 -0.05 -5.27
N VAL A 40 2.63 -1.38 -5.15
CA VAL A 40 2.98 -2.06 -3.90
C VAL A 40 4.44 -1.78 -3.52
N ILE A 41 5.38 -1.90 -4.46
CA ILE A 41 6.80 -1.64 -4.20
C ILE A 41 7.04 -0.17 -3.83
N ILE A 42 6.42 0.78 -4.55
CA ILE A 42 6.49 2.21 -4.21
C ILE A 42 5.99 2.43 -2.79
N SER A 43 4.85 1.83 -2.41
CA SER A 43 4.32 2.00 -1.05
C SER A 43 5.24 1.43 0.03
N LEU A 44 5.92 0.31 -0.24
CA LEU A 44 6.90 -0.28 0.67
C LEU A 44 8.14 0.61 0.84
N PHE A 45 8.72 1.06 -0.27
CA PHE A 45 9.89 1.94 -0.25
C PHE A 45 9.58 3.33 0.30
N ALA A 46 8.37 3.84 0.12
CA ALA A 46 7.93 5.09 0.75
C ALA A 46 7.52 4.93 2.23
N ASN A 47 7.66 3.73 2.81
CA ASN A 47 7.25 3.39 4.17
C ASN A 47 5.76 3.65 4.45
N GLY A 48 4.93 3.47 3.42
CA GLY A 48 3.48 3.54 3.48
C GLY A 48 2.84 2.16 3.65
N HIS A 49 1.50 2.15 3.60
CA HIS A 49 0.68 0.94 3.58
C HIS A 49 -0.26 1.00 2.39
N SER A 50 -0.68 -0.15 1.88
CA SER A 50 -1.51 -0.20 0.67
C SER A 50 -2.78 -1.00 0.89
N LEU A 51 -3.82 -0.57 0.19
CA LEU A 51 -5.11 -1.22 0.12
C LEU A 51 -5.30 -1.75 -1.30
N LEU A 52 -5.41 -3.06 -1.44
CA LEU A 52 -5.61 -3.76 -2.71
C LEU A 52 -7.09 -4.10 -2.89
N VAL A 53 -7.77 -3.36 -3.76
CA VAL A 53 -9.20 -3.52 -4.01
C VAL A 53 -9.36 -4.36 -5.27
N GLY A 54 -10.16 -5.42 -5.20
CA GLY A 54 -10.42 -6.25 -6.38
C GLY A 54 -11.32 -7.43 -6.05
N VAL A 55 -11.81 -8.11 -7.06
CA VAL A 55 -12.69 -9.27 -6.86
C VAL A 55 -11.90 -10.52 -6.42
N PRO A 56 -12.57 -11.55 -5.88
CA PRO A 56 -11.92 -12.81 -5.55
C PRO A 56 -11.30 -13.48 -6.78
N GLY A 57 -10.21 -14.22 -6.57
CA GLY A 57 -9.58 -15.02 -7.63
C GLY A 57 -8.51 -14.30 -8.46
N LEU A 58 -8.24 -13.02 -8.23
CA LEU A 58 -7.22 -12.25 -8.96
C LEU A 58 -5.78 -12.47 -8.46
N ALA A 59 -5.48 -13.64 -7.89
CA ALA A 59 -4.15 -14.01 -7.40
C ALA A 59 -3.52 -13.03 -6.38
N LYS A 60 -4.33 -12.25 -5.63
CA LYS A 60 -3.85 -11.29 -4.61
C LYS A 60 -2.86 -11.91 -3.64
N THR A 61 -3.23 -13.06 -3.05
CA THR A 61 -2.38 -13.78 -2.10
C THR A 61 -1.06 -14.21 -2.72
N LEU A 62 -1.08 -14.66 -3.98
CA LEU A 62 0.13 -15.04 -4.72
C LEU A 62 1.05 -13.84 -4.96
N LEU A 63 0.48 -12.68 -5.30
CA LEU A 63 1.24 -11.44 -5.47
C LEU A 63 1.98 -11.06 -4.17
N VAL A 64 1.29 -11.06 -3.03
CA VAL A 64 1.91 -10.65 -1.77
C VAL A 64 2.95 -11.67 -1.29
N SER A 65 2.65 -12.97 -1.39
CA SER A 65 3.61 -14.00 -1.00
C SER A 65 4.87 -13.98 -1.88
N THR A 66 4.70 -13.75 -3.19
CA THR A 66 5.82 -13.62 -4.14
C THR A 66 6.69 -12.41 -3.79
N ILE A 67 6.08 -11.26 -3.51
CA ILE A 67 6.81 -10.05 -3.11
C ILE A 67 7.58 -10.30 -1.81
N ALA A 68 6.97 -10.92 -0.81
CA ALA A 68 7.64 -11.20 0.46
C ALA A 68 8.81 -12.19 0.31
N GLU A 69 8.64 -13.24 -0.51
CA GLU A 69 9.70 -14.19 -0.81
C GLU A 69 10.87 -13.52 -1.52
N VAL A 70 10.62 -12.69 -2.53
CA VAL A 70 11.68 -11.98 -3.27
C VAL A 70 12.44 -10.97 -2.40
N LEU A 71 11.81 -10.44 -1.35
CA LEU A 71 12.41 -9.43 -0.44
C LEU A 71 13.05 -10.02 0.83
N ASP A 72 13.06 -11.35 1.00
CA ASP A 72 13.57 -12.03 2.20
C ASP A 72 12.99 -11.46 3.51
N LEU A 73 11.67 -11.21 3.50
CA LEU A 73 10.95 -10.59 4.61
C LEU A 73 10.00 -11.59 5.28
N ASP A 74 9.88 -11.53 6.60
CA ASP A 74 8.90 -12.32 7.33
C ASP A 74 7.48 -11.99 6.86
N PHE A 75 6.75 -13.01 6.43
CA PHE A 75 5.39 -12.88 5.92
C PHE A 75 4.37 -13.53 6.85
N LYS A 76 3.28 -12.81 7.13
CA LYS A 76 2.08 -13.36 7.77
C LYS A 76 0.83 -12.96 7.02
N ARG A 77 -0.05 -13.94 6.81
CA ARG A 77 -1.41 -13.71 6.31
C ARG A 77 -2.39 -13.78 7.46
N ILE A 78 -3.26 -12.78 7.55
CA ILE A 78 -4.37 -12.72 8.47
C ILE A 78 -5.63 -12.67 7.62
N GLN A 79 -6.47 -13.69 7.77
CA GLN A 79 -7.81 -13.69 7.19
C GLN A 79 -8.74 -12.96 8.15
N PHE A 80 -9.34 -11.86 7.71
CA PHE A 80 -10.30 -11.13 8.52
C PHE A 80 -11.66 -11.84 8.44
N THR A 81 -12.14 -12.30 9.58
CA THR A 81 -13.44 -12.97 9.73
C THR A 81 -14.31 -12.20 10.75
N PRO A 82 -15.64 -12.42 10.75
CA PRO A 82 -16.54 -11.72 11.67
C PRO A 82 -16.27 -11.97 13.16
N ASP A 83 -15.64 -13.10 13.47
CA ASP A 83 -15.29 -13.54 14.82
C ASP A 83 -13.86 -13.18 15.25
N LEU A 84 -13.05 -12.63 14.34
CA LEU A 84 -11.66 -12.27 14.62
C LEU A 84 -11.57 -11.17 15.69
N MET A 85 -10.88 -11.44 16.79
CA MET A 85 -10.71 -10.50 17.89
C MET A 85 -9.41 -9.69 17.74
N PRO A 86 -9.33 -8.48 18.32
CA PRO A 86 -8.09 -7.70 18.33
C PRO A 86 -6.88 -8.48 18.86
N SER A 87 -7.07 -9.26 19.93
CA SER A 87 -6.02 -10.10 20.53
C SER A 87 -5.48 -11.16 19.59
N ASP A 88 -6.26 -11.61 18.61
CA ASP A 88 -5.82 -12.65 17.67
C ASP A 88 -4.82 -12.09 16.66
N ILE A 89 -4.86 -10.78 16.39
CA ILE A 89 -3.91 -10.11 15.51
C ILE A 89 -2.75 -9.46 16.28
N THR A 90 -3.05 -8.84 17.42
CA THR A 90 -2.05 -8.18 18.26
C THR A 90 -1.24 -9.16 19.09
N GLY A 91 -1.79 -10.33 19.40
CA GLY A 91 -1.23 -11.25 20.39
C GLY A 91 -1.87 -11.07 21.77
N SER A 92 -1.57 -12.02 22.65
CA SER A 92 -2.18 -12.14 23.97
C SER A 92 -1.18 -12.56 25.04
N GLU A 93 -1.46 -12.19 26.30
CA GLU A 93 -0.70 -12.70 27.44
C GLU A 93 -1.21 -14.09 27.82
N ILE A 94 -0.34 -15.09 27.75
CA ILE A 94 -0.63 -16.46 28.16
C ILE A 94 0.11 -16.77 29.46
N LEU A 95 -0.51 -17.55 30.34
CA LEU A 95 0.15 -18.03 31.56
C LEU A 95 1.10 -19.17 31.19
N GLY A 96 2.40 -18.92 31.26
CA GLY A 96 3.42 -19.94 31.00
C GLY A 96 3.48 -21.00 32.10
N GLU A 97 4.21 -22.09 31.84
CA GLU A 97 4.37 -23.23 32.77
C GLU A 97 4.90 -22.80 34.15
N ASN A 98 5.72 -21.74 34.18
CA ASN A 98 6.29 -21.16 35.40
C ASN A 98 5.29 -20.29 36.19
N ARG A 99 4.00 -20.29 35.84
CA ARG A 99 2.95 -19.38 36.35
C ARG A 99 3.29 -17.89 36.19
N GLN A 100 4.10 -17.57 35.18
CA GLN A 100 4.39 -16.18 34.79
C GLN A 100 3.65 -15.87 33.49
N PHE A 101 3.05 -14.68 33.41
CA PHE A 101 2.45 -14.20 32.17
C PHE A 101 3.55 -13.94 31.13
N GLN A 102 3.43 -14.56 29.96
CA GLN A 102 4.31 -14.35 28.82
C GLN A 102 3.49 -13.82 27.65
N PHE A 103 4.01 -12.82 26.97
CA PHE A 103 3.36 -12.27 25.79
C PHE A 103 3.63 -13.17 24.57
N ASN A 104 2.56 -13.73 24.02
CA ASN A 104 2.60 -14.45 22.77
C ASN A 104 2.31 -13.49 21.61
N LYS A 105 3.30 -13.28 20.75
CA LYS A 105 3.23 -12.34 19.63
C LYS A 105 2.18 -12.80 18.62
N GLY A 106 1.27 -11.90 18.26
CA GLY A 106 0.31 -12.13 17.19
C GLY A 106 0.95 -12.07 15.79
N PRO A 107 0.16 -12.35 14.74
CA PRO A 107 0.61 -12.31 13.35
C PRO A 107 1.02 -10.91 12.87
N LEU A 108 0.70 -9.83 13.60
CA LEU A 108 1.23 -8.49 13.30
C LEU A 108 2.74 -8.36 13.47
N PHE A 109 3.39 -9.26 14.22
CA PHE A 109 4.84 -9.27 14.41
C PHE A 109 5.57 -9.94 13.24
N ALA A 110 5.38 -9.41 12.05
CA ALA A 110 6.06 -9.80 10.81
C ALA A 110 6.42 -8.55 10.00
N ASN A 111 7.33 -8.66 9.05
CA ASN A 111 7.71 -7.53 8.20
C ASN A 111 6.61 -7.19 7.19
N ILE A 112 6.00 -8.20 6.57
CA ILE A 112 4.87 -8.05 5.66
C ILE A 112 3.65 -8.77 6.24
N VAL A 113 2.57 -8.01 6.38
CA VAL A 113 1.27 -8.52 6.83
C VAL A 113 0.25 -8.35 5.70
N LEU A 114 -0.27 -9.47 5.21
CA LEU A 114 -1.45 -9.48 4.35
C LEU A 114 -2.70 -9.53 5.22
N ALA A 115 -3.44 -8.42 5.27
CA ALA A 115 -4.74 -8.33 5.94
C ALA A 115 -5.86 -8.57 4.92
N ASP A 116 -6.23 -9.84 4.73
CA ASP A 116 -7.16 -10.25 3.69
C ASP A 116 -8.61 -10.01 4.12
N GLU A 117 -9.39 -9.35 3.26
CA GLU A 117 -10.81 -9.02 3.46
C GLU A 117 -11.06 -8.21 4.74
N ILE A 118 -10.29 -7.14 4.93
CA ILE A 118 -10.34 -6.29 6.14
C ILE A 118 -11.75 -5.79 6.49
N ASN A 119 -12.63 -5.67 5.49
CA ASN A 119 -14.03 -5.29 5.64
C ASN A 119 -14.93 -6.40 6.19
N ARG A 120 -14.45 -7.62 6.49
CA ARG A 120 -15.28 -8.71 7.06
C ARG A 120 -15.23 -8.81 8.59
N THR A 121 -14.45 -7.96 9.26
CA THR A 121 -14.34 -7.96 10.73
C THR A 121 -14.98 -6.71 11.33
N PRO A 122 -15.45 -6.74 12.60
CA PRO A 122 -16.00 -5.57 13.26
C PRO A 122 -14.98 -4.41 13.41
N PRO A 123 -15.46 -3.16 13.57
CA PRO A 123 -14.60 -1.96 13.65
C PRO A 123 -13.49 -2.00 14.71
N LYS A 124 -13.67 -2.76 15.80
CA LYS A 124 -12.67 -2.89 16.87
C LYS A 124 -11.39 -3.58 16.39
N THR A 125 -11.51 -4.65 15.62
CA THR A 125 -10.36 -5.40 15.10
C THR A 125 -9.69 -4.64 13.95
N GLN A 126 -10.47 -3.95 13.11
CA GLN A 126 -9.95 -3.00 12.12
C GLN A 126 -9.12 -1.89 12.80
N ALA A 127 -9.65 -1.29 13.88
CA ALA A 127 -8.95 -0.25 14.62
C ALA A 127 -7.62 -0.73 15.20
N ALA A 128 -7.55 -1.96 15.72
CA ALA A 128 -6.30 -2.53 16.26
C ALA A 128 -5.21 -2.70 15.19
N LEU A 129 -5.56 -3.12 13.97
CA LEU A 129 -4.62 -3.16 12.85
C LEU A 129 -4.14 -1.74 12.48
N LEU A 130 -5.07 -0.79 12.39
CA LEU A 130 -4.78 0.59 11.98
C LEU A 130 -3.96 1.35 13.04
N GLU A 131 -4.14 1.04 14.31
CA GLU A 131 -3.30 1.54 15.42
C GLU A 131 -1.88 1.01 15.25
N ALA A 132 -1.71 -0.30 15.04
CA ALA A 132 -0.40 -0.92 14.81
C ALA A 132 0.32 -0.32 13.57
N MET A 133 -0.42 -0.01 12.51
CA MET A 133 0.10 0.69 11.32
C MET A 133 0.65 2.09 11.64
N GLN A 134 -0.04 2.85 12.49
CA GLN A 134 0.37 4.24 12.80
C GLN A 134 1.45 4.29 13.88
N GLU A 135 1.25 3.56 14.97
CA GLU A 135 2.12 3.61 16.14
C GLU A 135 3.38 2.74 15.97
N ARG A 136 3.39 1.82 14.99
CA ARG A 136 4.48 0.85 14.74
C ARG A 136 4.82 -0.01 15.97
N GLN A 137 3.84 -0.16 16.85
CA GLN A 137 3.91 -0.94 18.07
C GLN A 137 2.51 -1.44 18.43
N VAL A 138 2.47 -2.46 19.28
CA VAL A 138 1.24 -3.01 19.84
C VAL A 138 1.25 -2.78 21.34
N THR A 139 0.14 -2.25 21.86
CA THR A 139 -0.09 -2.10 23.29
C THR A 139 -1.02 -3.22 23.76
N THR A 140 -0.57 -4.05 24.68
CA THR A 140 -1.43 -5.07 25.31
C THR A 140 -1.08 -5.23 26.78
N GLY A 141 -2.09 -5.45 27.62
CA GLY A 141 -1.91 -5.54 29.07
C GLY A 141 -1.20 -4.30 29.63
N ARG A 142 0.03 -4.49 30.14
CA ARG A 142 0.88 -3.42 30.69
C ARG A 142 2.14 -3.13 29.87
N GLY A 143 2.31 -3.78 28.71
CA GLY A 143 3.53 -3.71 27.90
C GLY A 143 3.33 -3.01 26.54
N PHE A 144 4.40 -2.39 26.05
CA PHE A 144 4.52 -1.90 24.68
C PHE A 144 5.49 -2.79 23.91
N PHE A 145 5.04 -3.31 22.76
CA PHE A 145 5.82 -4.24 21.95
C PHE A 145 6.03 -3.66 20.56
N LYS A 146 7.27 -3.34 20.21
CA LYS A 146 7.62 -2.78 18.90
C LYS A 146 7.44 -3.83 17.80
N LEU A 147 6.93 -3.40 16.66
CA LEU A 147 6.81 -4.24 15.47
C LEU A 147 8.18 -4.35 14.75
N PRO A 148 8.40 -5.42 13.97
CA PRO A 148 9.59 -5.55 13.14
C PRO A 148 9.73 -4.38 12.16
N VAL A 149 10.95 -4.09 11.73
CA VAL A 149 11.23 -2.99 10.80
C VAL A 149 12.01 -3.55 9.61
N PRO A 150 11.59 -3.34 8.34
CA PRO A 150 10.39 -2.60 7.92
C PRO A 150 9.09 -3.31 8.32
N PHE A 151 8.03 -2.54 8.57
CA PHE A 151 6.66 -3.04 8.81
C PHE A 151 5.76 -2.58 7.66
N PHE A 152 5.15 -3.51 6.95
CA PHE A 152 4.31 -3.22 5.79
C PHE A 152 3.02 -4.03 5.86
N VAL A 153 1.90 -3.32 5.92
CA VAL A 153 0.56 -3.89 5.80
C VAL A 153 0.04 -3.68 4.38
N LEU A 154 -0.35 -4.79 3.75
CA LEU A 154 -1.14 -4.81 2.54
C LEU A 154 -2.52 -5.37 2.89
N ALA A 155 -3.51 -4.49 2.95
CA ALA A 155 -4.89 -4.89 3.21
C ALA A 155 -5.60 -5.18 1.89
N THR A 156 -6.52 -6.14 1.86
CA THR A 156 -7.38 -6.38 0.68
C THR A 156 -8.83 -6.08 1.02
N GLN A 157 -9.57 -5.62 0.02
CA GLN A 157 -11.02 -5.48 0.08
C GLN A 157 -11.65 -6.13 -1.14
N ASN A 158 -12.79 -6.79 -0.91
CA ASN A 158 -13.67 -7.28 -1.95
C ASN A 158 -14.83 -6.28 -2.13
N PRO A 159 -14.95 -5.61 -3.30
CA PRO A 159 -15.96 -4.58 -3.50
C PRO A 159 -17.38 -5.15 -3.72
N ILE A 160 -17.53 -6.43 -4.06
CA ILE A 160 -18.83 -7.03 -4.42
C ILE A 160 -19.59 -7.55 -3.18
N GLU A 161 -18.89 -7.88 -2.11
CA GLU A 161 -19.47 -8.57 -0.96
C GLU A 161 -20.20 -7.58 -0.03
N GLN A 162 -21.54 -7.59 -0.10
CA GLN A 162 -22.40 -6.68 0.69
C GLN A 162 -22.92 -7.30 1.99
N GLU A 163 -22.91 -8.62 2.11
CA GLU A 163 -23.39 -9.31 3.33
C GLU A 163 -22.26 -9.53 4.33
N GLY A 164 -22.51 -9.15 5.59
CA GLY A 164 -21.54 -9.37 6.68
C GLY A 164 -20.28 -8.51 6.58
N THR A 165 -20.30 -7.42 5.82
CA THR A 165 -19.18 -6.49 5.70
C THR A 165 -19.38 -5.21 6.50
N TYR A 166 -18.28 -4.69 7.02
CA TYR A 166 -18.14 -3.46 7.79
C TYR A 166 -17.21 -2.54 6.98
N PRO A 167 -17.76 -1.54 6.27
CA PRO A 167 -16.95 -0.63 5.49
C PRO A 167 -15.98 0.13 6.40
N LEU A 168 -14.76 0.34 5.91
CA LEU A 168 -13.82 1.19 6.63
C LEU A 168 -14.25 2.65 6.46
N PRO A 169 -14.44 3.40 7.55
CA PRO A 169 -14.63 4.84 7.48
C PRO A 169 -13.49 5.53 6.74
N GLU A 170 -13.77 6.67 6.14
CA GLU A 170 -12.83 7.46 5.33
C GLU A 170 -11.59 7.86 6.14
N ALA A 171 -11.78 8.18 7.42
CA ALA A 171 -10.69 8.47 8.35
C ALA A 171 -9.75 7.28 8.58
N GLN A 172 -10.25 6.05 8.41
CA GLN A 172 -9.45 4.83 8.45
C GLN A 172 -8.75 4.56 7.12
N LEU A 173 -9.47 4.69 6.01
CA LEU A 173 -8.90 4.57 4.66
C LEU A 173 -7.74 5.54 4.44
N ASP A 174 -7.84 6.78 4.94
CA ASP A 174 -6.80 7.80 4.82
C ASP A 174 -5.46 7.37 5.44
N ARG A 175 -5.42 6.34 6.29
CA ARG A 175 -4.17 5.78 6.86
C ARG A 175 -3.37 4.93 5.86
N PHE A 176 -4.00 4.46 4.78
CA PHE A 176 -3.31 3.78 3.69
C PHE A 176 -2.74 4.80 2.73
N MET A 177 -1.46 4.65 2.36
CA MET A 177 -0.81 5.50 1.35
C MET A 177 -1.53 5.36 0.01
N PHE A 178 -1.69 4.13 -0.48
CA PHE A 178 -2.30 3.84 -1.78
C PHE A 178 -3.56 2.98 -1.66
N ASN A 179 -4.53 3.27 -2.54
CA ASN A 179 -5.57 2.35 -2.97
C ASN A 179 -5.26 1.90 -4.39
N ILE A 180 -4.96 0.61 -4.54
CA ILE A 180 -4.52 -0.01 -5.78
C ILE A 180 -5.64 -0.93 -6.27
N PRO A 181 -6.31 -0.62 -7.39
CA PRO A 181 -7.30 -1.49 -7.98
C PRO A 181 -6.60 -2.68 -8.65
N LEU A 182 -7.25 -3.82 -8.58
CA LEU A 182 -6.85 -5.04 -9.26
C LEU A 182 -8.04 -5.56 -10.05
N ASP A 183 -7.87 -5.56 -11.36
CA ASP A 183 -8.87 -5.99 -12.33
C ASP A 183 -8.46 -7.31 -12.98
N TYR A 184 -9.39 -7.87 -13.77
CA TYR A 184 -9.11 -9.05 -14.55
C TYR A 184 -7.95 -8.81 -15.54
N PRO A 185 -7.04 -9.79 -15.68
CA PRO A 185 -6.01 -9.72 -16.71
C PRO A 185 -6.65 -9.70 -18.10
N SER A 186 -5.91 -9.19 -19.09
CA SER A 186 -6.27 -9.38 -20.49
C SER A 186 -6.30 -10.87 -20.85
N TYR A 187 -6.97 -11.22 -21.95
CA TYR A 187 -7.05 -12.61 -22.42
C TYR A 187 -5.65 -13.25 -22.59
N ASP A 188 -4.70 -12.51 -23.14
CA ASP A 188 -3.34 -13.02 -23.37
C ASP A 188 -2.60 -13.23 -22.04
N GLU A 189 -2.74 -12.31 -21.09
CA GLU A 189 -2.17 -12.45 -19.75
C GLU A 189 -2.81 -13.61 -18.99
N GLU A 190 -4.14 -13.75 -19.04
CA GLU A 190 -4.87 -14.86 -18.43
C GLU A 190 -4.43 -16.20 -19.01
N LEU A 191 -4.26 -16.28 -20.33
CA LEU A 191 -3.77 -17.49 -21.00
C LEU A 191 -2.36 -17.86 -20.50
N GLN A 192 -1.48 -16.89 -20.26
CA GLN A 192 -0.16 -17.14 -19.70
C GLN A 192 -0.24 -17.57 -18.22
N VAL A 193 -1.11 -16.95 -17.42
CA VAL A 193 -1.36 -17.35 -16.02
C VAL A 193 -1.85 -18.80 -15.96
N VAL A 194 -2.81 -19.18 -16.81
CA VAL A 194 -3.31 -20.55 -16.88
C VAL A 194 -2.18 -21.52 -17.27
N LYS A 195 -1.36 -21.19 -18.26
CA LYS A 195 -0.21 -22.01 -18.67
C LYS A 195 0.83 -22.19 -17.57
N SER A 196 1.16 -21.12 -16.83
CA SER A 196 2.18 -21.16 -15.80
C SER A 196 1.70 -21.90 -14.54
N THR A 197 0.44 -21.74 -14.16
CA THR A 197 -0.13 -22.34 -12.94
C THR A 197 -0.55 -23.80 -13.11
N THR A 198 -0.87 -24.24 -14.33
CA THR A 198 -1.27 -25.63 -14.63
C THR A 198 -0.11 -26.51 -15.10
N GLY A 199 1.09 -25.94 -15.28
CA GLY A 199 2.30 -26.68 -15.63
C GLY A 199 2.97 -27.34 -14.41
N GLU A 200 3.87 -28.30 -14.67
CA GLU A 200 4.61 -28.99 -13.59
C GLU A 200 5.74 -28.15 -12.98
N LYS A 201 6.22 -27.11 -13.67
CA LYS A 201 7.37 -26.30 -13.24
C LYS A 201 6.93 -25.14 -12.37
N LYS A 202 7.33 -25.15 -11.10
CA LYS A 202 7.31 -23.95 -10.25
C LYS A 202 8.56 -23.11 -10.53
N ALA A 203 8.38 -21.80 -10.67
CA ALA A 203 9.50 -20.88 -10.74
C ALA A 203 10.21 -20.83 -9.37
N GLU A 204 11.52 -21.00 -9.35
CA GLU A 204 12.34 -20.74 -8.17
C GLU A 204 12.64 -19.24 -8.12
N LEU A 205 12.20 -18.59 -7.04
CA LEU A 205 12.43 -17.18 -6.79
C LEU A 205 13.76 -16.98 -6.05
N LYS A 206 14.44 -15.89 -6.38
CA LYS A 206 15.66 -15.45 -5.69
C LYS A 206 15.35 -14.26 -4.79
N HIS A 207 16.02 -14.22 -3.65
CA HIS A 207 16.05 -13.02 -2.80
C HIS A 207 16.87 -11.93 -3.50
N VAL A 208 16.25 -10.77 -3.75
CA VAL A 208 16.84 -9.64 -4.48
C VAL A 208 17.26 -8.53 -3.51
N LEU A 209 16.48 -8.30 -2.45
CA LEU A 209 16.77 -7.29 -1.43
C LEU A 209 16.67 -7.89 -0.04
N THR A 210 17.35 -7.25 0.92
CA THR A 210 17.19 -7.52 2.36
C THR A 210 16.42 -6.40 3.05
N ALA A 211 15.97 -6.67 4.29
CA ALA A 211 15.32 -5.69 5.15
C ALA A 211 16.13 -4.40 5.32
N GLU A 212 17.45 -4.51 5.51
CA GLU A 212 18.34 -3.35 5.71
C GLU A 212 18.39 -2.45 4.47
N GLN A 213 18.48 -3.05 3.27
CA GLN A 213 18.49 -2.29 2.02
C GLN A 213 17.17 -1.54 1.79
N ILE A 214 16.04 -2.14 2.18
CA ILE A 214 14.73 -1.48 2.13
C ILE A 214 14.73 -0.25 3.04
N LEU A 215 15.33 -0.34 4.22
CA LEU A 215 15.44 0.80 5.14
C LEU A 215 16.34 1.91 4.60
N GLU A 216 17.46 1.55 3.97
CA GLU A 216 18.31 2.50 3.27
C GLU A 216 17.52 3.26 2.17
N PHE A 217 16.69 2.56 1.39
CA PHE A 217 15.83 3.19 0.37
C PHE A 217 14.74 4.07 0.98
N GLN A 218 14.13 3.66 2.10
CA GLN A 218 13.14 4.46 2.83
C GLN A 218 13.74 5.78 3.34
N GLU A 219 14.99 5.76 3.79
CA GLU A 219 15.72 6.97 4.18
C GLU A 219 16.10 7.83 2.97
N LEU A 220 16.56 7.21 1.88
CA LEU A 220 16.92 7.89 0.64
C LEU A 220 15.74 8.70 0.08
N ILE A 221 14.55 8.10 -0.02
CA ILE A 221 13.35 8.77 -0.55
C ILE A 221 13.03 10.06 0.21
N ARG A 222 13.28 10.10 1.52
CA ARG A 222 13.05 11.31 2.33
C ARG A 222 14.06 12.41 1.99
N LYS A 223 15.30 12.05 1.63
CA LYS A 223 16.40 12.97 1.30
C LYS A 223 16.32 13.52 -0.12
N ILE A 224 15.71 12.79 -1.06
CA ILE A 224 15.57 13.23 -2.46
C ILE A 224 14.99 14.65 -2.52
N PRO A 225 15.67 15.61 -3.18
CA PRO A 225 15.20 16.98 -3.27
C PRO A 225 13.94 17.06 -4.13
N ILE A 226 13.08 18.04 -3.83
CA ILE A 226 11.90 18.36 -4.63
C ILE A 226 11.87 19.87 -4.84
N THR A 227 11.52 20.30 -6.05
CA THR A 227 11.41 21.72 -6.37
C THR A 227 10.07 22.28 -5.85
N ASP A 228 10.06 23.57 -5.50
CA ASP A 228 8.85 24.24 -5.00
C ASP A 228 7.68 24.12 -5.99
N ASN A 229 7.94 24.22 -7.30
CA ASN A 229 6.91 24.06 -8.33
C ASN A 229 6.22 22.67 -8.28
N VAL A 230 6.97 21.58 -8.07
CA VAL A 230 6.38 20.22 -7.98
C VAL A 230 5.63 20.06 -6.66
N LEU A 231 6.14 20.64 -5.56
CA LEU A 231 5.48 20.64 -4.26
C LEU A 231 4.16 21.43 -4.29
N GLU A 232 4.17 22.64 -4.87
CA GLU A 232 3.00 23.47 -5.10
C GLU A 232 1.98 22.76 -5.99
N TYR A 233 2.41 22.07 -7.04
CA TYR A 233 1.53 21.27 -7.87
C TYR A 233 0.83 20.16 -7.05
N ALA A 234 1.57 19.41 -6.23
CA ALA A 234 0.99 18.35 -5.40
C ALA A 234 0.00 18.88 -4.36
N VAL A 235 0.31 20.02 -3.72
CA VAL A 235 -0.60 20.68 -2.77
C VAL A 235 -1.82 21.28 -3.49
N GLY A 236 -1.60 21.88 -4.65
CA GLY A 236 -2.64 22.44 -5.51
C GLY A 236 -3.62 21.36 -5.97
N LEU A 237 -3.13 20.22 -6.45
CA LEU A 237 -3.95 19.08 -6.85
C LEU A 237 -4.86 18.60 -5.71
N VAL A 238 -4.32 18.45 -4.49
CA VAL A 238 -5.13 18.07 -3.33
C VAL A 238 -6.15 19.15 -2.98
N SER A 239 -5.77 20.42 -3.08
CA SER A 239 -6.66 21.54 -2.77
C SER A 239 -7.84 21.62 -3.75
N LYS A 240 -7.63 21.29 -5.03
CA LYS A 240 -8.70 21.18 -6.03
C LYS A 240 -9.79 20.18 -5.66
N THR A 241 -9.46 19.13 -4.91
CA THR A 241 -10.41 18.09 -4.49
C THR A 241 -11.37 18.52 -3.38
N ARG A 242 -11.19 19.71 -2.77
CA ARG A 242 -11.95 20.14 -1.58
C ARG A 242 -13.13 21.02 -2.00
N PRO A 243 -14.37 20.51 -1.97
CA PRO A 243 -15.54 21.27 -2.43
C PRO A 243 -15.77 22.53 -1.58
N ASN A 244 -16.33 23.56 -2.20
CA ASN A 244 -16.66 24.86 -1.61
C ASN A 244 -15.45 25.64 -1.06
N THR A 245 -14.25 25.39 -1.58
CA THR A 245 -13.04 26.17 -1.27
C THR A 245 -12.63 27.03 -2.46
N GLU A 246 -11.81 28.06 -2.22
CA GLU A 246 -11.35 29.00 -3.27
C GLU A 246 -10.61 28.29 -4.42
N ASN A 247 -9.86 27.24 -4.09
CA ASN A 247 -9.06 26.47 -5.04
C ASN A 247 -9.79 25.24 -5.60
N ALA A 248 -11.07 25.04 -5.27
CA ALA A 248 -11.85 23.89 -5.72
C ALA A 248 -12.04 23.92 -7.24
N ASP A 249 -11.85 22.77 -7.90
CA ASP A 249 -12.22 22.65 -9.30
C ASP A 249 -13.76 22.68 -9.44
N PRO A 250 -14.33 23.34 -10.46
CA PRO A 250 -15.77 23.35 -10.69
C PRO A 250 -16.41 21.96 -10.66
N ILE A 251 -15.74 20.94 -11.21
CA ILE A 251 -16.28 19.57 -11.23
C ILE A 251 -16.43 18.98 -9.82
N VAL A 252 -15.55 19.36 -8.90
CA VAL A 252 -15.53 18.84 -7.53
C VAL A 252 -16.72 19.40 -6.75
N ASN A 253 -17.12 20.65 -6.99
CA ASN A 253 -18.31 21.21 -6.36
C ASN A 253 -19.60 20.49 -6.80
N ASP A 254 -19.61 19.93 -8.01
CA ASP A 254 -20.77 19.21 -8.53
C ASP A 254 -20.83 17.76 -8.07
N PHE A 255 -19.68 17.08 -7.89
CA PHE A 255 -19.63 15.61 -7.78
C PHE A 255 -18.96 15.08 -6.50
N ILE A 256 -18.28 15.91 -5.72
CA ILE A 256 -17.58 15.49 -4.50
C ILE A 256 -18.26 16.08 -3.27
N GLY A 257 -18.57 15.22 -2.30
CA GLY A 257 -19.08 15.60 -0.98
C GLY A 257 -17.96 15.93 0.01
N TRP A 258 -16.82 15.23 -0.08
CA TRP A 258 -15.66 15.46 0.79
C TRP A 258 -14.34 15.22 0.05
N GLY A 259 -13.39 16.15 0.22
CA GLY A 259 -12.10 16.13 -0.46
C GLY A 259 -10.92 15.61 0.36
N ALA A 260 -9.76 15.51 -0.29
CA ALA A 260 -8.57 14.93 0.30
C ALA A 260 -7.89 15.87 1.33
N GLY A 261 -7.44 15.27 2.44
CA GLY A 261 -6.74 15.97 3.52
C GLY A 261 -5.23 16.20 3.25
N PRO A 262 -4.50 16.88 4.16
CA PRO A 262 -3.06 17.17 3.99
C PRO A 262 -2.17 15.94 3.86
N ARG A 263 -2.61 14.78 4.39
CA ARG A 263 -1.89 13.52 4.24
C ARG A 263 -1.79 13.08 2.77
N ALA A 264 -2.78 13.41 1.95
CA ALA A 264 -2.71 13.18 0.50
C ALA A 264 -1.51 13.91 -0.11
N SER A 265 -1.28 15.18 0.26
CA SER A 265 -0.14 15.95 -0.26
C SER A 265 1.19 15.32 0.13
N GLN A 266 1.30 14.82 1.37
CA GLN A 266 2.50 14.11 1.84
C GLN A 266 2.74 12.82 1.04
N TYR A 267 1.70 12.02 0.81
CA TYR A 267 1.83 10.78 0.04
C TYR A 267 2.03 10.99 -1.46
N LEU A 268 1.48 12.06 -2.05
CA LEU A 268 1.82 12.46 -3.42
C LEU A 268 3.30 12.77 -3.54
N VAL A 269 3.86 13.56 -2.61
CA VAL A 269 5.28 13.92 -2.63
C VAL A 269 6.17 12.70 -2.40
N LEU A 270 5.90 11.88 -1.38
CA LEU A 270 6.69 10.68 -1.10
C LEU A 270 6.57 9.64 -2.23
N GLY A 271 5.37 9.46 -2.77
CA GLY A 271 5.10 8.60 -3.92
C GLY A 271 5.84 9.08 -5.17
N ALA A 272 5.80 10.38 -5.48
CA ALA A 272 6.49 10.97 -6.62
C ALA A 272 8.01 10.84 -6.50
N LYS A 273 8.59 11.13 -5.31
CA LYS A 273 10.03 10.92 -5.06
C LYS A 273 10.44 9.47 -5.29
N CYS A 274 9.65 8.53 -4.77
CA CYS A 274 9.92 7.10 -4.96
C CYS A 274 9.75 6.69 -6.43
N HIS A 275 8.70 7.15 -7.11
CA HIS A 275 8.44 6.89 -8.53
C HIS A 275 9.60 7.41 -9.40
N ALA A 276 10.07 8.62 -9.14
CA ALA A 276 11.24 9.19 -9.79
C ALA A 276 12.49 8.31 -9.58
N ALA A 277 12.76 7.94 -8.32
CA ALA A 277 13.94 7.17 -7.95
C ALA A 277 14.00 5.78 -8.59
N ILE A 278 12.88 5.03 -8.61
CA ILE A 278 12.84 3.70 -9.25
C ILE A 278 13.05 3.78 -10.77
N HIS A 279 12.75 4.93 -11.37
CA HIS A 279 13.00 5.22 -12.79
C HIS A 279 14.38 5.87 -13.04
N GLY A 280 15.24 5.96 -12.03
CA GLY A 280 16.59 6.52 -12.14
C GLY A 280 16.64 8.04 -12.21
N LYS A 281 15.55 8.74 -11.88
CA LYS A 281 15.55 10.20 -11.75
C LYS A 281 16.00 10.60 -10.35
N TYR A 282 16.91 11.57 -10.27
CA TYR A 282 17.44 12.09 -9.00
C TYR A 282 16.54 13.10 -8.28
N ALA A 283 15.51 13.60 -8.97
CA ALA A 283 14.48 14.47 -8.41
C ALA A 283 13.16 14.24 -9.17
N PRO A 284 12.00 14.34 -8.50
CA PRO A 284 10.71 14.16 -9.15
C PRO A 284 10.30 15.39 -9.96
N ASP A 285 9.54 15.14 -11.02
CA ASP A 285 8.80 16.15 -11.78
C ASP A 285 7.29 16.02 -11.55
N ILE A 286 6.50 16.84 -12.25
CA ILE A 286 5.03 16.82 -12.17
C ILE A 286 4.45 15.51 -12.68
N GLU A 287 5.07 14.86 -13.66
CA GLU A 287 4.59 13.59 -14.20
C GLU A 287 4.73 12.46 -13.18
N ASP A 288 5.77 12.50 -12.34
CA ASP A 288 5.90 11.58 -11.21
C ASP A 288 4.78 11.76 -10.16
N VAL A 289 4.30 13.00 -9.96
CA VAL A 289 3.13 13.26 -9.10
C VAL A 289 1.85 12.72 -9.73
N LYS A 290 1.66 12.94 -11.04
CA LYS A 290 0.50 12.43 -11.78
C LYS A 290 0.44 10.91 -11.79
N ALA A 291 1.58 10.25 -11.97
CA ALA A 291 1.68 8.78 -12.00
C ALA A 291 1.14 8.12 -10.73
N VAL A 292 1.39 8.72 -9.55
CA VAL A 292 0.89 8.19 -8.27
C VAL A 292 -0.46 8.78 -7.83
N ALA A 293 -0.98 9.78 -8.55
CA ALA A 293 -2.12 10.57 -8.10
C ALA A 293 -3.39 9.75 -7.86
N LYS A 294 -3.73 8.86 -8.80
CA LYS A 294 -4.90 7.98 -8.67
C LYS A 294 -4.80 7.08 -7.43
N ASN A 295 -3.64 6.45 -7.24
CA ASN A 295 -3.41 5.57 -6.11
C ASN A 295 -3.52 6.31 -4.77
N VAL A 296 -3.12 7.59 -4.71
CA VAL A 296 -3.25 8.40 -3.48
C VAL A 296 -4.67 8.93 -3.29
N LEU A 297 -5.34 9.41 -4.35
CA LEU A 297 -6.55 10.22 -4.20
C LEU A 297 -7.84 9.41 -4.19
N ARG A 298 -7.86 8.21 -4.80
CA ARG A 298 -9.07 7.40 -5.03
C ARG A 298 -9.89 7.16 -3.76
N HIS A 299 -9.25 6.80 -2.64
CA HIS A 299 -9.92 6.54 -1.36
C HIS A 299 -10.01 7.78 -0.45
N ARG A 300 -9.63 8.95 -0.96
CA ARG A 300 -9.60 10.22 -0.21
C ARG A 300 -10.59 11.26 -0.72
N ILE A 301 -11.33 10.91 -1.78
CA ILE A 301 -12.44 11.71 -2.29
C ILE A 301 -13.72 10.91 -2.10
N VAL A 302 -14.75 11.58 -1.58
CA VAL A 302 -16.06 10.97 -1.36
C VAL A 302 -17.01 11.56 -2.37
N ARG A 303 -17.52 10.71 -3.26
CA ARG A 303 -18.54 11.08 -4.23
C ARG A 303 -19.85 11.46 -3.53
N ASN A 304 -20.59 12.40 -4.11
CA ASN A 304 -21.93 12.71 -3.66
C ASN A 304 -22.97 11.87 -4.44
N PHE A 305 -24.24 11.93 -4.01
CA PHE A 305 -25.33 11.20 -4.66
C PHE A 305 -25.49 11.51 -6.16
N LYS A 306 -25.15 12.72 -6.61
CA LYS A 306 -25.22 13.10 -8.02
C LYS A 306 -24.18 12.33 -8.84
N ALA A 307 -22.94 12.26 -8.36
CA ALA A 307 -21.88 11.49 -9.00
C ALA A 307 -22.21 10.00 -9.07
N GLU A 308 -22.80 9.44 -8.01
CA GLU A 308 -23.27 8.05 -8.00
C GLU A 308 -24.39 7.82 -9.04
N ALA A 309 -25.37 8.73 -9.11
CA ALA A 309 -26.48 8.62 -10.05
C ALA A 309 -26.04 8.77 -11.52
N GLU A 310 -25.05 9.62 -11.79
CA GLU A 310 -24.48 9.82 -13.13
C GLU A 310 -23.42 8.77 -13.49
N GLY A 311 -23.05 7.88 -12.56
CA GLY A 311 -22.06 6.82 -12.78
C GLY A 311 -20.62 7.34 -12.92
N ILE A 312 -20.34 8.55 -12.46
CA ILE A 312 -19.00 9.15 -12.54
C ILE A 312 -18.10 8.50 -11.50
N SER A 313 -16.99 7.93 -11.95
CA SER A 313 -16.00 7.29 -11.08
C SER A 313 -15.03 8.29 -10.43
N GLU A 314 -14.43 7.88 -9.31
CA GLU A 314 -13.34 8.62 -8.67
C GLU A 314 -12.18 8.85 -9.63
N ASP A 315 -11.86 7.84 -10.46
CA ASP A 315 -10.78 7.90 -11.45
C ASP A 315 -11.02 8.95 -12.53
N GLU A 316 -12.25 9.04 -13.05
CA GLU A 316 -12.63 10.08 -14.03
C GLU A 316 -12.54 11.49 -13.45
N ILE A 317 -12.88 11.66 -12.17
CA ILE A 317 -12.75 12.95 -11.50
C ILE A 317 -11.27 13.29 -11.34
N ILE A 318 -10.46 12.35 -10.85
CA ILE A 318 -9.02 12.56 -10.67
C ILE A 318 -8.36 12.90 -12.01
N ASP A 319 -8.68 12.18 -13.09
CA ASP A 319 -8.14 12.44 -14.44
C ASP A 319 -8.41 13.86 -14.93
N LYS A 320 -9.57 14.43 -14.59
CA LYS A 320 -9.90 15.82 -14.95
C LYS A 320 -9.17 16.87 -14.12
N LEU A 321 -8.62 16.50 -12.96
CA LEU A 321 -7.87 17.41 -12.08
C LEU A 321 -6.37 17.51 -12.42
N LEU A 322 -5.83 16.51 -13.13
CA LEU A 322 -4.44 16.40 -13.58
C LEU A 322 -4.15 17.24 -14.84
#